data_AF-A0A9D5RS71-F1
#
_entry.id   AF-A0A9D5RS71-F1
#
_cell.length_a   1.000
_cell.length_b   1.000
_cell.length_c   1.000
_cell.angle_alpha   90.00
_cell.angle_beta   90.00
_cell.angle_gamma   90.00
#
_symmetry.space_group_name_H-M   'P 1'
#
loop_
_entity.id
_entity.type
_entity.pdbx_description
1 polymer ?
#
loop_
_entity_poly.entity_id
_entity_poly.type
_entity_poly.pdbx_seq_one_letter_code
_entity_poly.pdbx_strand_id
1 'polypeptide(L)' 'MISGAGETIGGNVRRLRESRRIGQTEMVAKLQLRQVPITRETLVKIEGGRQHIKLAQLRGIRDVLGVSYEDILDN' A
#
# COMPACT_ATOMS: atom_id res chain seq x y z
N MET A 1 -20.03 13.75 -1.81
CA MET A 1 -19.65 12.68 -0.88
C MET A 1 -18.20 12.92 -0.50
N ILE A 2 -17.94 13.35 0.72
CA ILE A 2 -16.58 13.54 1.24
C ILE A 2 -16.45 12.52 2.37
N SER A 3 -15.75 11.42 2.10
CA SER A 3 -15.50 10.36 3.08
C SER A 3 -13.99 10.09 3.14
N GLY A 4 -13.19 11.12 3.40
CA GLY A 4 -11.72 11.02 3.48
C GLY A 4 -11.12 11.39 4.85
N ALA A 5 -11.92 11.93 5.77
CA ALA A 5 -11.41 12.51 7.01
C ALA A 5 -10.98 11.49 8.11
N GLY A 6 -10.67 10.24 7.75
CA GLY A 6 -10.30 9.21 8.72
C GLY A 6 -9.58 7.97 8.18
N GLU A 7 -9.22 7.91 6.89
CA GLU A 7 -8.46 6.77 6.37
C GLU A 7 -6.95 6.95 6.63
N THR A 8 -6.31 5.90 7.17
CA THR A 8 -4.86 5.89 7.33
C THR A 8 -4.20 5.64 5.98
N ILE A 9 -2.93 6.04 5.81
CA ILE A 9 -2.12 5.69 4.62
C ILE A 9 -2.21 4.17 4.31
N GLY A 10 -2.22 3.33 5.36
CA GLY A 10 -2.42 1.89 5.22
C GLY A 10 -3.77 1.50 4.61
N GLY A 11 -4.84 2.17 5.05
CA GLY A 11 -6.18 2.00 4.50
C GLY A 11 -6.24 2.38 3.01
N ASN A 12 -5.61 3.49 2.64
CA ASN A 12 -5.50 3.91 1.25
C ASN A 12 -4.75 2.88 0.39
N VAL A 13 -3.61 2.36 0.87
CA VAL A 13 -2.88 1.27 0.19
C VAL A 13 -3.76 0.04 -0.01
N ARG A 14 -4.52 -0.37 1.02
CA ARG A 14 -5.44 -1.52 0.93
C ARG A 14 -6.50 -1.30 -0.15
N ARG A 15 -7.18 -0.15 -0.12
CA ARG A 15 -8.24 0.20 -1.08
C ARG A 15 -7.70 0.22 -2.51
N LEU A 16 -6.56 0.85 -2.74
CA LEU A 16 -5.91 0.91 -4.05
C LEU A 16 -5.39 -0.45 -4.55
N ARG A 17 -5.00 -1.35 -3.63
CA ARG A 17 -4.63 -2.72 -3.96
C ARG A 17 -5.85 -3.54 -4.37
N GLU A 18 -6.93 -3.45 -3.58
CA GLU A 18 -8.18 -4.18 -3.84
C GLU A 18 -8.87 -3.70 -5.12
N SER A 19 -8.84 -2.40 -5.44
CA SER A 19 -9.39 -1.87 -6.70
C SER A 19 -8.69 -2.44 -7.95
N ARG A 20 -7.44 -2.87 -7.81
CA ARG A 20 -6.65 -3.55 -8.85
C ARG A 20 -6.75 -5.07 -8.81
N ARG A 21 -7.57 -5.63 -7.90
CA ARG A 21 -7.73 -7.06 -7.68
C ARG A 21 -6.42 -7.79 -7.34
N ILE A 22 -5.47 -7.08 -6.71
CA ILE A 22 -4.18 -7.65 -6.30
C ILE A 22 -4.31 -8.24 -4.90
N GLY A 23 -3.94 -9.50 -4.71
CA GLY A 23 -3.89 -10.13 -3.38
C GLY A 23 -2.68 -9.64 -2.56
N GLN A 24 -2.69 -9.83 -1.23
CA GLN A 24 -1.54 -9.45 -0.39
C GLN A 24 -0.28 -10.23 -0.74
N THR A 25 -0.37 -11.55 -0.98
CA THR A 25 0.75 -12.38 -1.40
C THR A 25 1.31 -11.94 -2.75
N GLU A 26 0.43 -11.62 -3.70
CA GLU A 26 0.83 -11.12 -5.02
C GLU A 26 1.51 -9.75 -4.92
N MET A 27 0.97 -8.83 -4.10
CA MET A 27 1.57 -7.53 -3.85
C MET A 27 2.98 -7.65 -3.29
N VAL A 28 3.17 -8.52 -2.30
CA VAL A 28 4.49 -8.80 -1.72
C VAL A 28 5.45 -9.33 -2.76
N ALA A 29 5.03 -10.29 -3.60
CA ALA A 29 5.87 -10.81 -4.68
C ALA A 29 6.28 -9.71 -5.67
N LYS A 30 5.34 -8.85 -6.09
CA LYS A 30 5.61 -7.72 -7.00
C LYS A 30 6.59 -6.69 -6.40
N LEU A 31 6.52 -6.45 -5.09
CA LEU A 31 7.44 -5.59 -4.36
C LEU A 31 8.83 -6.21 -4.23
N GLN A 32 8.91 -7.49 -3.89
CA GLN A 32 10.18 -8.22 -3.79
C GLN A 32 10.93 -8.29 -5.13
N LEU A 33 10.22 -8.50 -6.24
CA LEU A 33 10.80 -8.44 -7.59
C LEU A 33 11.40 -7.07 -7.93
N ARG A 34 10.92 -6.01 -7.27
CA ARG A 34 11.45 -4.63 -7.38
C ARG A 34 12.51 -4.32 -6.34
N GLN A 35 13.12 -5.33 -5.71
CA GLN A 35 14.13 -5.18 -4.67
C GLN A 35 13.62 -4.40 -3.44
N VAL A 36 12.30 -4.43 -3.17
CA VAL A 36 11.70 -3.86 -1.97
C VAL A 36 11.46 -4.99 -0.95
N PRO A 37 12.32 -5.15 0.07
CA PRO A 37 12.16 -6.20 1.06
C PRO A 37 10.93 -5.96 1.92
N ILE A 38 9.97 -6.87 1.85
CA ILE A 38 8.73 -6.82 2.63
C ILE A 38 8.18 -8.24 2.82
N THR A 39 7.50 -8.47 3.94
CA THR A 39 6.76 -9.71 4.21
C THR A 39 5.25 -9.47 4.12
N ARG A 40 4.47 -10.53 3.90
CA ARG A 40 2.99 -10.45 3.94
C ARG A 40 2.47 -9.92 5.27
N GLU A 41 3.07 -10.34 6.38
CA GLU A 41 2.71 -9.83 7.71
C GLU A 41 2.99 -8.32 7.83
N THR A 42 4.12 -7.85 7.28
CA THR A 42 4.41 -6.42 7.24
C THR A 42 3.36 -5.65 6.44
N LEU A 43 2.99 -6.16 5.26
CA LEU A 43 1.94 -5.54 4.44
C LEU A 43 0.59 -5.50 5.19
N VAL A 44 0.19 -6.59 5.86
CA VAL A 44 -1.03 -6.64 6.68
C VAL A 44 -0.98 -5.60 7.81
N LYS A 45 0.14 -5.46 8.51
CA LYS A 45 0.28 -4.49 9.59
C LYS A 45 0.24 -3.05 9.08
N ILE A 46 0.85 -2.79 7.92
CA ILE A 46 0.77 -1.48 7.24
C ILE A 46 -0.68 -1.19 6.87
N GLU A 47 -1.33 -2.08 6.12
CA GLU A 47 -2.72 -1.90 5.68
C GLU A 47 -3.72 -1.77 6.84
N GLY A 48 -3.42 -2.41 7.96
CA GLY A 48 -4.20 -2.32 9.18
C GLY A 48 -3.79 -1.18 10.13
N GLY A 49 -2.92 -0.26 9.72
CA GLY A 49 -2.51 0.90 10.52
C GLY A 49 -1.66 0.60 11.76
N ARG A 50 -1.16 -0.63 11.90
CA ARG A 50 -0.38 -1.09 13.06
C ARG A 50 1.13 -0.88 12.89
N GLN A 51 1.59 -0.63 11.67
CA GLN A 51 3.00 -0.39 11.38
C GLN A 51 3.15 0.74 10.36
N HIS A 52 4.11 1.64 10.59
CA HIS A 52 4.44 2.69 9.65
C HIS A 52 5.05 2.14 8.36
N ILE A 53 4.67 2.73 7.23
CA ILE A 53 5.24 2.44 5.92
C ILE A 53 6.63 3.08 5.80
N LYS A 54 7.61 2.31 5.33
CA LYS A 54 8.95 2.85 5.02
C LYS A 54 8.94 3.52 3.65
N LEU A 55 9.82 4.50 3.43
CA LEU A 55 9.90 5.24 2.16
C LEU A 55 10.13 4.33 0.93
N ALA A 56 11.00 3.31 1.05
CA ALA A 56 11.21 2.34 -0.03
C ALA A 56 9.95 1.51 -0.34
N GLN A 57 9.17 1.17 0.69
CA GLN A 57 7.90 0.46 0.53
C GLN A 57 6.84 1.37 -0.10
N LEU A 58 6.77 2.64 0.30
CA LEU A 58 5.87 3.63 -0.30
C LEU A 58 6.15 3.81 -1.79
N ARG A 59 7.42 3.98 -2.17
CA ARG A 59 7.86 4.02 -3.57
C ARG A 59 7.46 2.75 -4.32
N GLY A 60 7.79 1.57 -3.77
CA GLY A 60 7.44 0.30 -4.39
C GLY A 60 5.94 0.12 -4.57
N ILE A 61 5.14 0.50 -3.57
CA ILE A 61 3.68 0.40 -3.62
C ILE A 61 3.12 1.33 -4.71
N ARG A 62 3.58 2.58 -4.75
CA ARG A 62 3.24 3.52 -5.82
C ARG A 62 3.55 2.93 -7.20
N ASP A 63 4.72 2.34 -7.39
CA ASP A 63 5.16 1.80 -8.68
C ASP A 63 4.42 0.50 -9.08
N VAL A 64 4.10 -0.36 -8.11
CA VAL A 64 3.35 -1.60 -8.37
C VAL A 64 1.90 -1.29 -8.71
N LEU A 65 1.32 -0.29 -8.07
CA LEU A 65 -0.05 0.12 -8.32
C LEU A 65 -0.13 1.08 -9.53
N GLY A 66 0.92 1.83 -9.84
CA GLY A 66 0.85 2.88 -10.88
C GLY A 66 -0.12 3.97 -10.46
N VAL A 67 0.09 4.53 -9.25
CA VAL A 67 -0.67 5.65 -8.68
C VAL A 67 0.24 6.85 -8.44
N SER A 68 -0.35 8.00 -8.14
CA SER A 68 0.37 9.15 -7.60
C SER A 68 0.65 8.99 -6.10
N TYR A 69 1.42 9.89 -5.50
CA TYR A 69 1.58 9.89 -4.04
C TYR A 69 0.35 10.45 -3.34
N GLU A 70 -0.30 11.42 -3.97
CA GLU A 70 -1.54 12.06 -3.55
C GLU A 70 -2.65 11.01 -3.38
N ASP A 71 -2.72 10.02 -4.28
CA ASP A 71 -3.66 8.90 -4.18
C ASP A 71 -3.45 8.08 -2.89
N ILE A 72 -2.21 7.99 -2.40
CA ILE A 72 -1.83 7.23 -1.21
C ILE A 72 -1.96 8.07 0.07
N LEU A 73 -1.65 9.37 -0.01
CA LEU A 73 -1.50 10.26 1.15
C LEU A 73 -2.76 11.08 1.47
N ASP A 74 -3.54 11.50 0.47
CA ASP A 74 -4.57 12.55 0.59
C ASP A 74 -6.01 12.08 0.32
N ASN A 75 -6.26 10.76 0.34
CA ASN A 75 -7.61 10.18 0.19
C ASN A 75 -8.31 9.96 1.53
#